data_AF-A0AA37WXU3-F1
#
_entry.id   AF-A0AA37WXU3-F1
#
_cell.length_a   1.000
_cell.length_b   1.000
_cell.length_c   1.000
_cell.angle_alpha   90.00
_cell.angle_beta   90.00
_cell.angle_gamma   90.00
#
_symmetry.space_group_name_H-M   'P 1'
#
loop_
_entity.id
_entity.type
_entity.pdbx_description
1 polymer ?
#
loop_
_entity_poly.entity_id
_entity_poly.type
_entity_poly.pdbx_seq_one_letter_code
_entity_poly.pdbx_strand_id
1 'polypeptide(L)'
;MSQDIIIKREIKTETWLIQGEIALADSRPEINCVLQFLHDYPSANSVECSEHLFGDKIGRRVVAERLLNLCRLYGLAESIRGKYKLTEAGKTALKKDQVLIPTDGCWKLCICDEPLLPHSLLTSEAHTEPSAASTGLRKNRHDLKARADKLLKIPQSLKDLVGLQEQPIGGGSEVRVDKIELKGERISPQEKPYYIEWNVTNGNVDVKRGKDHIFSRRIEPISRQQVLKVLLHSEGLFEQWDEQMEILSVVFENTTESERINMKRSVSVKRPFVRKLGSFDAMKLHNISISALTELDAKKWAEWRLEKNINMYATNSKYQVWREKALEPFKGWNFTLPDRAELANQFWVDEDLQNQHTWHVIAAHDWNL
;
A
#
# COMPACT_ATOMS: atom_id res chain seq x y z
N MET A 1 -16.29 -2.69 16.98
CA MET A 1 -15.00 -2.46 16.30
C MET A 1 -15.22 -2.71 14.82
N SER A 2 -15.05 -1.69 14.00
CA SER A 2 -15.19 -1.75 12.54
C SER A 2 -14.00 -2.51 11.96
N GLN A 3 -14.23 -3.38 10.98
CA GLN A 3 -13.18 -4.15 10.33
C GLN A 3 -12.29 -3.28 9.43
N ASP A 4 -10.99 -3.58 9.46
CA ASP A 4 -10.00 -3.00 8.55
C ASP A 4 -10.27 -3.41 7.09
N ILE A 5 -10.26 -2.41 6.21
CA ILE A 5 -10.31 -2.60 4.76
C ILE A 5 -8.88 -2.59 4.23
N ILE A 6 -8.40 -3.76 3.80
CA ILE A 6 -7.05 -3.94 3.23
C ILE A 6 -7.21 -4.32 1.76
N ILE A 7 -6.76 -3.45 0.86
CA ILE A 7 -6.75 -3.71 -0.59
C ILE A 7 -5.32 -3.95 -1.07
N LYS A 8 -5.17 -4.84 -2.06
CA LYS A 8 -3.88 -5.32 -2.54
C LYS A 8 -3.80 -5.29 -4.05
N ARG A 9 -2.60 -5.09 -4.60
CA ARG A 9 -2.34 -5.31 -6.03
C ARG A 9 -0.86 -5.54 -6.31
N GLU A 10 -0.60 -6.16 -7.45
CA GLU A 10 0.74 -6.19 -8.04
C GLU A 10 1.13 -4.81 -8.60
N ILE A 11 2.33 -4.35 -8.28
CA ILE A 11 2.90 -3.13 -8.83
C ILE A 11 3.50 -3.45 -10.20
N LYS A 12 3.06 -2.70 -11.22
CA LYS A 12 3.65 -2.79 -12.56
C LYS A 12 5.02 -2.14 -12.56
N THR A 13 6.04 -2.92 -12.90
CA THR A 13 7.44 -2.47 -12.89
C THR A 13 8.07 -2.53 -14.29
N GLU A 14 9.01 -1.64 -14.53
CA GLU A 14 9.87 -1.67 -15.70
C GLU A 14 11.33 -1.57 -15.28
N THR A 15 12.18 -2.44 -15.84
CA THR A 15 13.62 -2.42 -15.56
C THR A 15 14.38 -2.00 -16.81
N TRP A 16 15.33 -1.07 -16.64
CA TRP A 16 16.10 -0.46 -17.70
C TRP A 16 17.60 -0.50 -17.36
N LEU A 17 18.43 -0.87 -18.34
CA LEU A 17 19.86 -0.57 -18.33
C LEU A 17 20.10 0.73 -19.06
N ILE A 18 20.75 1.67 -18.39
CA ILE A 18 20.97 2.99 -18.94
C ILE A 18 22.29 3.60 -18.53
N GLN A 19 22.91 4.32 -19.45
CA GLN A 19 24.08 5.14 -19.13
C GLN A 19 23.63 6.43 -18.46
N GLY A 20 24.34 6.82 -17.41
CA GLY A 20 24.00 8.01 -16.64
C GLY A 20 24.99 8.31 -15.54
N GLU A 21 24.77 9.46 -14.91
CA GLU A 21 25.47 9.92 -13.72
C GLU A 21 24.47 9.81 -12.56
N ILE A 22 24.76 8.93 -11.60
CA ILE A 22 23.96 8.78 -10.38
C ILE A 22 24.90 8.98 -9.20
N ALA A 23 24.55 9.91 -8.32
CA ALA A 23 25.28 10.16 -7.10
C ALA A 23 24.82 9.20 -6.01
N LEU A 24 25.78 8.49 -5.40
CA LEU A 24 25.53 7.56 -4.30
C LEU A 24 25.97 8.16 -2.98
N ALA A 25 25.19 7.97 -1.92
CA ALA A 25 25.60 8.38 -0.58
C ALA A 25 26.78 7.53 -0.09
N ASP A 26 27.84 8.21 0.32
CA ASP A 26 29.06 7.62 0.87
C ASP A 26 29.62 8.49 2.00
N SER A 27 30.43 7.88 2.87
CA SER A 27 31.14 8.60 3.93
C SER A 27 32.49 9.08 3.41
N ARG A 28 32.69 10.41 3.42
CA ARG A 28 33.92 11.06 2.95
C ARG A 28 34.45 12.02 4.01
N PRO A 29 35.17 11.50 5.03
CA PRO A 29 35.66 12.32 6.15
C PRO A 29 36.48 13.52 5.71
N GLU A 30 37.29 13.37 4.67
CA GLU A 30 38.11 14.45 4.12
C GLU A 30 37.28 15.56 3.47
N ILE A 31 36.13 15.24 2.90
CA ILE A 31 35.18 16.21 2.37
C ILE A 31 34.40 16.85 3.52
N ASN A 32 33.98 16.08 4.51
CA ASN A 32 33.24 16.59 5.67
C ASN A 32 34.06 17.61 6.48
N CYS A 33 35.37 17.40 6.65
CA CYS A 33 36.27 18.39 7.24
C CYS A 33 36.26 19.73 6.48
N VAL A 34 36.21 19.67 5.14
CA VAL A 34 36.18 20.87 4.29
C VAL A 34 34.81 21.53 4.34
N LEU A 35 33.73 20.76 4.41
CA LEU A 35 32.38 21.30 4.60
C LEU A 35 32.25 22.00 5.96
N GLN A 36 32.77 21.40 7.03
CA GLN A 36 32.80 22.01 8.36
C GLN A 36 33.61 23.31 8.34
N PHE A 37 34.79 23.31 7.71
CA PHE A 37 35.57 24.53 7.52
C PHE A 37 34.79 25.64 6.80
N LEU A 38 34.10 25.31 5.69
CA LEU A 38 33.29 26.31 4.96
C LEU A 38 32.02 26.74 5.70
N HIS A 39 31.56 25.95 6.69
CA HIS A 39 30.49 26.33 7.60
C HIS A 39 30.97 27.40 8.59
N ASP A 40 32.13 27.17 9.20
CA ASP A 40 32.72 28.06 10.21
C ASP A 40 33.32 29.33 9.59
N TYR A 41 33.84 29.23 8.36
CA TYR A 41 34.45 30.33 7.61
C TYR A 41 33.80 30.51 6.23
N PRO A 42 32.61 31.15 6.16
CA PRO A 42 31.94 31.42 4.89
C PRO A 42 32.79 32.30 3.97
N SER A 43 32.83 31.96 2.67
CA SER A 43 33.60 32.72 1.66
C SER A 43 35.13 32.65 1.82
N ALA A 44 35.62 31.54 2.39
CA ALA A 44 37.04 31.26 2.47
C ALA A 44 37.65 30.83 1.12
N ASN A 45 38.95 31.02 0.96
CA ASN A 45 39.73 30.61 -0.21
C ASN A 45 40.66 29.42 0.08
N SER A 46 41.39 28.95 -0.94
CA SER A 46 42.27 27.78 -0.81
C SER A 46 43.48 28.00 0.12
N VAL A 47 43.95 29.23 0.31
CA VAL A 47 45.04 29.56 1.25
C VAL A 47 44.56 29.43 2.68
N GLU A 48 43.39 30.00 2.99
CA GLU A 48 42.77 29.93 4.32
C GLU A 48 42.42 28.49 4.68
N CYS A 49 41.84 27.74 3.74
CA CYS A 49 41.59 26.30 3.91
C CYS A 49 42.88 25.52 4.18
N SER A 50 43.97 25.86 3.48
CA SER A 50 45.25 25.19 3.64
C SER A 50 45.88 25.45 5.01
N GLU A 51 45.84 26.70 5.47
CA GLU A 51 46.31 27.10 6.79
C GLU A 51 45.51 26.40 7.91
N HIS A 52 44.18 26.42 7.82
CA HIS A 52 43.31 25.88 8.87
C HIS A 52 43.33 24.35 8.95
N LEU A 53 43.19 23.65 7.81
CA LEU A 53 43.04 22.20 7.81
C LEU A 53 44.38 21.45 7.85
N PHE A 54 45.45 22.06 7.32
CA PHE A 54 46.73 21.38 7.17
C PHE A 54 47.90 22.04 7.89
N GLY A 55 47.71 23.23 8.51
CA GLY A 55 48.75 23.95 9.23
C GLY A 55 49.85 24.54 8.34
N ASP A 56 49.63 24.64 7.03
CA ASP A 56 50.62 25.12 6.06
C ASP A 56 49.94 25.94 4.96
N LYS A 57 50.45 27.16 4.72
CA LYS A 57 49.93 28.10 3.71
C LYS A 57 50.32 27.77 2.27
N ILE A 58 51.49 27.16 2.08
CA ILE A 58 52.14 27.09 0.76
C ILE A 58 52.27 25.64 0.28
N GLY A 59 52.81 24.74 1.11
CA GLY A 59 53.15 23.38 0.67
C GLY A 59 51.93 22.50 0.39
N ARG A 60 50.78 22.78 1.02
CA ARG A 60 49.55 21.97 0.90
C ARG A 60 48.39 22.69 0.22
N ARG A 61 48.62 23.89 -0.32
CA ARG A 61 47.57 24.69 -1.00
C ARG A 61 46.90 23.94 -2.14
N VAL A 62 47.67 23.17 -2.91
CA VAL A 62 47.17 22.38 -4.04
C VAL A 62 46.18 21.29 -3.58
N VAL A 63 46.42 20.71 -2.39
CA VAL A 63 45.51 19.72 -1.80
C VAL A 63 44.21 20.38 -1.35
N ALA A 64 44.30 21.50 -0.64
CA ALA A 64 43.15 22.30 -0.22
C ALA A 64 42.30 22.75 -1.42
N GLU A 65 42.95 23.23 -2.47
CA GLU A 65 42.30 23.64 -3.72
C GLU A 65 41.62 22.46 -4.43
N ARG A 66 42.24 21.27 -4.45
CA ARG A 66 41.64 20.07 -5.01
C ARG A 66 40.38 19.65 -4.24
N LEU A 67 40.41 19.68 -2.91
CA LEU A 67 39.26 19.32 -2.08
C LEU A 67 38.11 20.32 -2.22
N LEU A 68 38.40 21.63 -2.25
CA LEU A 68 37.41 22.67 -2.51
C LEU A 68 36.78 22.52 -3.90
N ASN A 69 37.59 22.18 -4.91
CA ASN A 69 37.09 21.87 -6.24
C ASN A 69 36.23 20.61 -6.28
N LEU A 70 36.54 19.57 -5.51
CA LEU A 70 35.69 18.39 -5.37
C LEU A 70 34.34 18.75 -4.74
N CYS A 71 34.34 19.56 -3.66
CA CYS A 71 33.10 20.06 -3.06
C CYS A 71 32.26 20.84 -4.08
N ARG A 72 32.91 21.60 -4.97
CA ARG A 72 32.24 22.29 -6.07
C ARG A 72 31.67 21.34 -7.12
N LEU A 73 32.44 20.34 -7.54
CA LEU A 73 32.01 19.35 -8.54
C LEU A 73 30.83 18.51 -8.03
N TYR A 74 30.80 18.17 -6.74
CA TYR A 74 29.69 17.45 -6.12
C TYR A 74 28.46 18.34 -5.83
N GLY A 75 28.56 19.65 -6.11
CA GLY A 75 27.49 20.63 -5.87
C GLY A 75 27.31 21.01 -4.38
N LEU A 76 28.28 20.68 -3.53
CA LEU A 76 28.26 20.97 -2.09
C LEU A 76 28.72 22.40 -1.77
N ALA A 77 29.48 23.01 -2.68
CA ALA A 77 29.95 24.38 -2.56
C ALA A 77 29.90 25.12 -3.90
N GLU A 78 29.72 26.42 -3.85
CA GLU A 78 29.83 27.31 -5.01
C GLU A 78 31.11 28.14 -4.90
N SER A 79 31.73 28.46 -6.05
CA SER A 79 32.92 29.31 -6.11
C SER A 79 32.59 30.64 -6.79
N ILE A 80 32.83 31.73 -6.08
CA ILE A 80 32.65 33.10 -6.58
C ILE A 80 33.98 33.82 -6.42
N ARG A 81 34.63 34.17 -7.55
CA ARG A 81 35.91 34.88 -7.59
C ARG A 81 37.01 34.21 -6.72
N GLY A 82 37.06 32.88 -6.71
CA GLY A 82 38.05 32.10 -5.95
C GLY A 82 37.74 31.91 -4.47
N LYS A 83 36.57 32.37 -4.01
CA LYS A 83 36.04 32.12 -2.66
C LYS A 83 34.93 31.10 -2.71
N TYR A 84 34.90 30.20 -1.72
CA TYR A 84 33.96 29.10 -1.65
C TYR A 84 32.90 29.31 -0.58
N LYS A 85 31.67 28.90 -0.86
CA LYS A 85 30.56 28.93 0.10
C LYS A 85 29.73 27.66 -0.03
N LEU A 86 29.25 27.13 1.11
CA LEU A 86 28.36 25.98 1.11
C LEU A 86 27.03 26.28 0.39
N THR A 87 26.58 25.32 -0.40
CA THR A 87 25.20 25.23 -0.90
C THR A 87 24.29 24.62 0.16
N GLU A 88 22.98 24.62 -0.06
CA GLU A 88 22.04 23.88 0.81
C GLU A 88 22.32 22.37 0.81
N ALA A 89 22.75 21.82 -0.33
CA ALA A 89 23.19 20.44 -0.43
C ALA A 89 24.43 20.18 0.45
N GLY A 90 25.42 21.08 0.43
CA GLY A 90 26.60 20.99 1.31
C GLY A 90 26.27 21.06 2.80
N LYS A 91 25.34 21.94 3.20
CA LYS A 91 24.86 22.00 4.58
C LYS A 91 24.12 20.72 4.99
N THR A 92 23.33 20.15 4.08
CA THR A 92 22.59 18.90 4.33
C THR A 92 23.55 17.72 4.46
N ALA A 93 24.56 17.65 3.58
CA ALA A 93 25.61 16.63 3.63
C ALA A 93 26.38 16.68 4.96
N LEU A 94 26.74 17.88 5.42
CA LEU A 94 27.41 18.06 6.72
C LEU A 94 26.52 17.62 7.90
N LYS A 95 25.23 17.94 7.88
CA LYS A 95 24.28 17.52 8.94
C LYS A 95 24.05 16.01 8.97
N LYS A 96 24.02 15.36 7.79
CA LYS A 96 23.80 13.91 7.65
C LYS A 96 25.09 13.09 7.78
N ASP A 97 26.26 13.73 7.79
CA ASP A 97 27.58 13.09 7.68
C ASP A 97 27.71 12.17 6.44
N GLN A 98 27.00 12.51 5.36
CA GLN A 98 26.92 11.73 4.13
C GLN A 98 27.06 12.63 2.91
N VAL A 99 27.92 12.24 1.97
CA VAL A 99 28.16 12.96 0.73
C VAL A 99 27.65 12.14 -0.44
N LEU A 100 26.84 12.76 -1.29
CA LEU A 100 26.43 12.17 -2.56
C LEU A 100 27.55 12.35 -3.59
N ILE A 101 28.14 11.24 -4.04
CA ILE A 101 29.25 11.23 -5.00
C ILE A 101 28.72 10.88 -6.38
N PRO A 102 28.66 11.82 -7.33
CA PRO A 102 28.28 11.57 -8.71
C PRO A 102 29.20 10.52 -9.33
N THR A 103 28.60 9.46 -9.88
CA THR A 103 29.32 8.36 -10.50
C THR A 103 28.75 8.11 -11.90
N ASP A 104 29.60 8.29 -12.91
CA ASP A 104 29.31 7.91 -14.29
C ASP A 104 29.35 6.39 -14.43
N GLY A 105 28.32 5.82 -15.08
CA GLY A 105 28.27 4.38 -15.29
C GLY A 105 27.08 3.90 -16.09
N CYS A 106 27.00 2.58 -16.24
CA CYS A 106 25.78 1.89 -16.66
C CYS A 106 25.01 1.50 -15.40
N TRP A 107 23.72 1.81 -15.36
CA TRP A 107 22.86 1.63 -14.20
C TRP A 107 21.67 0.77 -14.58
N LYS A 108 21.35 -0.20 -13.72
CA LYS A 108 20.12 -0.96 -13.75
C LYS A 108 19.11 -0.26 -12.84
N LEU A 109 18.14 0.40 -13.46
CA LEU A 109 17.07 1.11 -12.76
C LEU A 109 15.76 0.32 -12.87
N CYS A 110 15.12 0.07 -11.74
CA CYS A 110 13.75 -0.46 -11.70
C CYS A 110 12.80 0.66 -11.29
N ILE A 111 11.78 0.90 -12.09
CA ILE A 111 10.79 1.96 -11.86
C ILE A 111 9.37 1.42 -11.83
N CYS A 112 8.48 2.15 -11.18
CA CYS A 112 7.03 1.94 -11.22
C CYS A 112 6.28 3.28 -11.30
N ASP A 113 5.08 3.24 -11.87
CA ASP A 113 4.13 4.36 -11.84
C ASP A 113 2.98 3.99 -10.89
N GLU A 114 3.21 4.15 -9.59
CA GLU A 114 2.26 3.77 -8.54
C GLU A 114 1.87 5.01 -7.71
N PRO A 115 0.63 5.52 -7.85
CA PRO A 115 0.18 6.73 -7.15
C PRO A 115 0.24 6.68 -5.62
N LEU A 116 0.28 5.49 -5.02
CA LEU A 116 0.39 5.31 -3.58
C LEU A 116 1.83 5.44 -3.05
N LEU A 117 2.83 5.51 -3.94
CA LEU A 117 4.25 5.61 -3.58
C LEU A 117 4.78 7.05 -3.67
N PRO A 118 5.80 7.41 -2.87
CA PRO A 118 6.38 8.75 -2.87
C PRO A 118 7.02 9.15 -4.20
N HIS A 119 7.61 8.19 -4.91
CA HIS A 119 8.34 8.38 -6.16
C HIS A 119 8.38 7.08 -6.96
N SER A 120 8.84 7.16 -8.21
CA SER A 120 8.84 6.04 -9.16
C SER A 120 10.04 5.10 -9.02
N LEU A 121 11.13 5.51 -8.37
CA LEU A 121 12.35 4.71 -8.25
C LEU A 121 12.21 3.56 -7.23
N LEU A 122 12.20 2.31 -7.72
CA LEU A 122 12.20 1.11 -6.88
C LEU A 122 13.61 0.68 -6.51
N THR A 123 14.49 0.45 -7.49
CA THR A 123 15.88 0.06 -7.23
C THR A 123 16.84 0.76 -8.18
N SER A 124 18.06 0.97 -7.70
CA SER A 124 19.17 1.52 -8.48
C SER A 124 20.43 0.69 -8.19
N GLU A 125 20.97 0.04 -9.20
CA GLU A 125 22.14 -0.83 -9.09
C GLU A 125 23.17 -0.47 -10.16
N ALA A 126 24.44 -0.37 -9.79
CA ALA A 126 25.51 -0.24 -10.77
C ALA A 126 25.62 -1.52 -11.60
N HIS A 127 25.58 -1.40 -12.93
CA HIS A 127 25.71 -2.50 -13.87
C HIS A 127 27.10 -2.50 -14.49
N THR A 128 27.81 -3.62 -14.34
CA THR A 128 29.13 -3.79 -14.97
C THR A 128 28.97 -4.38 -16.36
N GLU A 129 29.25 -3.57 -17.38
CA GLU A 129 29.32 -4.02 -18.76
C GLU A 129 30.48 -5.01 -18.97
N PRO A 130 30.35 -6.04 -19.83
CA PRO A 130 31.46 -6.92 -20.17
C PRO A 130 32.61 -6.11 -20.76
N SER A 131 33.84 -6.33 -20.27
CA SER A 131 35.01 -5.62 -20.77
C SER A 131 35.25 -5.89 -22.27
N ALA A 132 35.86 -4.91 -22.95
CA ALA A 132 36.31 -5.06 -24.34
C ALA A 132 37.32 -6.23 -24.52
N ALA A 133 38.09 -6.55 -23.47
CA ALA A 133 39.01 -7.68 -23.45
C ALA A 133 38.29 -9.03 -23.40
N SER A 134 37.20 -9.14 -22.63
CA SER A 134 36.38 -10.36 -22.55
C SER A 134 35.52 -10.62 -23.79
N THR A 135 35.29 -9.61 -24.63
CA THR A 135 34.39 -9.70 -25.79
C THR A 135 35.08 -9.95 -27.13
N GLY A 136 36.42 -9.97 -27.19
CA GLY A 136 37.21 -10.36 -28.37
C GLY A 136 36.95 -9.52 -29.63
N LEU A 137 37.92 -8.68 -30.04
CA LEU A 137 37.85 -7.70 -31.14
C LEU A 137 37.23 -8.16 -32.48
N ARG A 138 37.16 -9.47 -32.78
CA ARG A 138 36.62 -9.99 -34.05
C ARG A 138 35.21 -10.59 -33.98
N LYS A 139 34.69 -10.98 -32.80
CA LYS A 139 33.44 -11.77 -32.72
C LYS A 139 32.15 -10.96 -32.63
N ASN A 140 32.20 -9.67 -32.32
CA ASN A 140 31.02 -8.97 -31.78
C ASN A 140 30.55 -7.72 -32.53
N ARG A 141 31.01 -7.40 -33.76
CA ARG A 141 30.47 -6.20 -34.46
C ARG A 141 28.98 -6.36 -34.80
N HIS A 142 28.56 -7.58 -35.13
CA HIS A 142 27.14 -7.90 -35.38
C HIS A 142 26.33 -7.89 -34.08
N ASP A 143 26.87 -8.43 -32.98
CA ASP A 143 26.19 -8.49 -31.69
C ASP A 143 26.12 -7.12 -30.98
N LEU A 144 27.17 -6.30 -31.09
CA LEU A 144 27.17 -4.90 -30.64
C LEU A 144 26.18 -4.07 -31.47
N LYS A 145 26.08 -4.31 -32.77
CA LYS A 145 25.08 -3.66 -33.63
C LYS A 145 23.68 -4.12 -33.27
N ALA A 146 23.46 -5.42 -33.07
CA ALA A 146 22.18 -5.96 -32.63
C ALA A 146 21.77 -5.44 -31.25
N ARG A 147 22.72 -5.20 -30.33
CA ARG A 147 22.45 -4.57 -29.02
C ARG A 147 22.18 -3.08 -29.15
N ALA A 148 22.91 -2.36 -29.99
CA ALA A 148 22.64 -0.97 -30.30
C ALA A 148 21.25 -0.78 -30.95
N ASP A 149 20.84 -1.72 -31.81
CA ASP A 149 19.52 -1.76 -32.43
C ASP A 149 18.40 -2.08 -31.43
N LYS A 150 18.73 -2.71 -30.28
CA LYS A 150 17.81 -2.94 -29.15
C LYS A 150 17.66 -1.73 -28.22
N LEU A 151 18.46 -0.67 -28.39
CA LEU A 151 18.33 0.53 -27.57
C LEU A 151 17.04 1.28 -27.93
N LEU A 152 16.16 1.38 -26.95
CA LEU A 152 14.89 2.07 -27.08
C LEU A 152 15.00 3.48 -26.51
N LYS A 153 14.18 4.39 -27.03
CA LYS A 153 13.99 5.71 -26.43
C LYS A 153 13.36 5.53 -25.06
N ILE A 154 13.90 6.19 -24.05
CA ILE A 154 13.42 6.03 -22.68
C ILE A 154 12.04 6.68 -22.46
N PRO A 155 11.18 6.10 -21.60
CA PRO A 155 9.88 6.66 -21.28
C PRO A 155 10.03 7.95 -20.45
N GLN A 156 8.94 8.75 -20.38
CA GLN A 156 8.94 10.01 -19.63
C GLN A 156 9.16 9.76 -18.13
N SER A 157 8.57 8.70 -17.57
CA SER A 157 8.75 8.29 -16.17
C SER A 157 10.21 8.09 -15.75
N LEU A 158 11.08 7.67 -16.67
CA LEU A 158 12.51 7.53 -16.42
C LEU A 158 13.25 8.87 -16.52
N LYS A 159 12.81 9.77 -17.40
CA LYS A 159 13.36 11.13 -17.51
C LYS A 159 13.01 11.98 -16.30
N ASP A 160 11.81 11.79 -15.76
CA ASP A 160 11.31 12.49 -14.58
C ASP A 160 12.09 12.08 -13.30
N LEU A 161 12.90 11.02 -13.36
CA LEU A 161 13.85 10.72 -12.29
C LEU A 161 14.99 11.72 -12.20
N VAL A 162 15.34 12.45 -13.27
CA VAL A 162 16.47 13.39 -13.23
C VAL A 162 16.16 14.52 -12.23
N GLY A 163 17.05 14.70 -11.26
CA GLY A 163 16.87 15.60 -10.13
C GLY A 163 16.22 14.96 -8.89
N LEU A 164 15.74 13.72 -8.98
CA LEU A 164 15.27 12.97 -7.81
C LEU A 164 16.45 12.69 -6.88
N GLN A 165 16.31 13.07 -5.60
CA GLN A 165 17.24 12.75 -4.52
C GLN A 165 16.48 12.07 -3.39
N GLU A 166 16.45 10.74 -3.39
CA GLU A 166 15.71 9.94 -2.43
C GLU A 166 16.39 8.58 -2.21
N GLN A 167 15.98 7.87 -1.16
CA GLN A 167 16.31 6.45 -1.01
C GLN A 167 15.38 5.63 -1.92
N PRO A 168 15.91 4.69 -2.75
CA PRO A 168 15.05 3.82 -3.55
C PRO A 168 14.08 3.02 -2.66
N ILE A 169 12.84 2.80 -3.14
CA ILE A 169 11.79 2.13 -2.35
C ILE A 169 12.21 0.71 -1.96
N GLY A 170 12.94 0.02 -2.85
CA GLY A 170 13.53 -1.30 -2.66
C GLY A 170 14.64 -1.37 -1.60
N GLY A 171 15.01 -0.23 -1.01
CA GLY A 171 16.11 -0.11 -0.07
C GLY A 171 17.44 0.27 -0.74
N GLY A 172 18.51 0.29 0.05
CA GLY A 172 19.82 0.79 -0.35
C GLY A 172 20.14 2.16 0.24
N SER A 173 21.21 2.79 -0.24
CA SER A 173 21.60 4.14 0.17
C SER A 173 20.79 5.21 -0.55
N GLU A 174 20.75 6.43 0.01
CA GLU A 174 20.22 7.61 -0.70
C GLU A 174 20.97 7.81 -2.02
N VAL A 175 20.22 8.10 -3.07
CA VAL A 175 20.77 8.37 -4.41
C VAL A 175 20.25 9.69 -4.95
N ARG A 176 21.04 10.35 -5.79
CA ARG A 176 20.60 11.47 -6.61
C ARG A 176 20.85 11.19 -8.08
N VAL A 177 19.81 11.29 -8.90
CA VAL A 177 19.91 11.04 -10.34
C VAL A 177 20.28 12.34 -11.03
N ASP A 178 21.54 12.49 -11.42
CA ASP A 178 22.06 13.74 -12.00
C ASP A 178 21.85 13.78 -13.52
N LYS A 179 22.10 12.65 -14.20
CA LYS A 179 21.93 12.55 -15.65
C LYS A 179 21.52 11.15 -16.07
N ILE A 180 20.63 11.07 -17.05
CA ILE A 180 20.23 9.83 -17.73
C ILE A 180 20.30 10.06 -19.24
N GLU A 181 20.89 9.13 -20.00
CA GLU A 181 20.95 9.19 -21.46
C GLU A 181 19.57 9.00 -22.12
N LEU A 182 19.40 9.46 -23.37
CA LEU A 182 18.08 9.43 -24.04
C LEU A 182 17.62 8.05 -24.51
N LYS A 183 18.52 7.06 -24.49
CA LYS A 183 18.28 5.70 -24.93
C LYS A 183 18.82 4.70 -23.91
N GLY A 184 18.11 3.60 -23.74
CA GLY A 184 18.48 2.52 -22.84
C GLY A 184 17.95 1.16 -23.32
N GLU A 185 18.37 0.09 -22.65
CA GLU A 185 17.93 -1.27 -22.93
C GLU A 185 16.87 -1.67 -21.89
N ARG A 186 15.66 -2.04 -22.33
CA ARG A 186 14.62 -2.56 -21.44
C ARG A 186 14.89 -4.04 -21.17
N ILE A 187 15.00 -4.41 -19.90
CA ILE A 187 15.17 -5.81 -19.48
C ILE A 187 13.84 -6.34 -18.98
N SER A 188 13.55 -7.60 -19.29
CA SER A 188 12.46 -8.33 -18.65
C SER A 188 12.74 -8.48 -17.15
N PRO A 189 11.74 -8.29 -16.27
CA PRO A 189 11.92 -8.50 -14.84
C PRO A 189 12.30 -9.96 -14.58
N GLN A 190 13.50 -10.18 -14.03
CA GLN A 190 13.98 -11.51 -13.61
C GLN A 190 13.64 -11.80 -12.14
N GLU A 191 13.12 -10.79 -11.45
CA GLU A 191 12.94 -10.74 -10.02
C GLU A 191 11.48 -10.98 -9.63
N LYS A 192 11.24 -11.37 -8.38
CA LYS A 192 9.88 -11.49 -7.84
C LYS A 192 9.15 -10.13 -7.93
N PRO A 193 7.86 -10.12 -8.32
CA PRO A 193 7.10 -8.88 -8.43
C PRO A 193 6.92 -8.20 -7.07
N TYR A 194 6.73 -6.88 -7.12
CA TYR A 194 6.36 -6.08 -5.97
C TYR A 194 4.84 -6.05 -5.81
N TYR A 195 4.37 -6.08 -4.58
CA TYR A 195 2.97 -5.95 -4.22
C TYR A 195 2.78 -4.77 -3.28
N ILE A 196 1.66 -4.09 -3.43
CA ILE A 196 1.22 -3.07 -2.49
C ILE A 196 0.08 -3.63 -1.65
N GLU A 197 0.12 -3.39 -0.34
CA GLU A 197 -0.98 -3.63 0.58
C GLU A 197 -1.33 -2.30 1.24
N TRP A 198 -2.54 -1.80 0.98
CA TRP A 198 -3.01 -0.56 1.55
C TRP A 198 -4.13 -0.84 2.56
N ASN A 199 -3.86 -0.54 3.82
CA ASN A 199 -4.86 -0.48 4.86
C ASN A 199 -5.52 0.90 4.86
N VAL A 200 -6.73 0.95 4.29
CA VAL A 200 -7.53 2.16 4.15
C VAL A 200 -7.91 2.75 5.50
N THR A 201 -8.05 1.90 6.52
CA THR A 201 -8.59 2.29 7.84
C THR A 201 -7.59 3.10 8.65
N ASN A 202 -6.30 2.76 8.59
CA ASN A 202 -5.23 3.48 9.29
C ASN A 202 -4.33 4.34 8.38
N GLY A 203 -4.50 4.22 7.06
CA GLY A 203 -3.73 4.93 6.04
C GLY A 203 -2.35 4.34 5.77
N ASN A 204 -2.06 3.12 6.24
CA ASN A 204 -0.76 2.48 6.03
C ASN A 204 -0.66 1.81 4.66
N VAL A 205 0.42 2.09 3.95
CA VAL A 205 0.76 1.52 2.64
C VAL A 205 2.06 0.76 2.78
N ASP A 206 1.99 -0.55 2.59
CA ASP A 206 3.12 -1.46 2.65
C ASP A 206 3.49 -1.96 1.26
N VAL A 207 4.77 -1.93 0.92
CA VAL A 207 5.32 -2.59 -0.27
C VAL A 207 6.00 -3.88 0.16
N LYS A 208 5.66 -4.96 -0.52
CA LYS A 208 6.20 -6.30 -0.30
C LYS A 208 6.81 -6.86 -1.57
N ARG A 209 7.82 -7.71 -1.41
CA ARG A 209 8.40 -8.49 -2.51
C ARG A 209 8.47 -9.94 -2.09
N GLY A 210 7.56 -10.76 -2.60
CA GLY A 210 7.33 -12.10 -2.03
C GLY A 210 6.84 -12.02 -0.58
N LYS A 211 7.62 -12.56 0.37
CA LYS A 211 7.30 -12.50 1.81
C LYS A 211 7.96 -11.32 2.52
N ASP A 212 8.91 -10.65 1.88
CA ASP A 212 9.74 -9.64 2.50
C ASP A 212 9.00 -8.29 2.48
N HIS A 213 9.01 -7.62 3.64
CA HIS A 213 8.54 -6.26 3.76
C HIS A 213 9.66 -5.30 3.32
N ILE A 214 9.35 -4.43 2.37
CA ILE A 214 10.35 -3.60 1.70
C ILE A 214 10.24 -2.14 2.14
N PHE A 215 9.03 -1.61 2.19
CA PHE A 215 8.78 -0.20 2.47
C PHE A 215 7.42 -0.02 3.15
N SER A 216 7.35 0.91 4.09
CA SER A 216 6.11 1.35 4.73
C SER A 216 5.99 2.85 4.61
N ARG A 217 4.79 3.34 4.33
CA ARG A 217 4.47 4.75 4.48
C ARG A 217 3.04 4.93 4.95
N ARG A 218 2.84 5.99 5.73
CA ARG A 218 1.50 6.49 6.02
C ARG A 218 1.08 7.55 5.02
N ILE A 219 -0.07 7.36 4.39
CA ILE A 219 -0.75 8.36 3.58
C ILE A 219 -1.92 8.95 4.38
N GLU A 220 -2.40 10.11 3.94
CA GLU A 220 -3.58 10.72 4.56
C GLU A 220 -4.76 9.74 4.46
N PRO A 221 -5.42 9.41 5.58
CA PRO A 221 -6.45 8.40 5.58
C PRO A 221 -7.65 8.88 4.77
N ILE A 222 -8.00 8.13 3.73
CA ILE A 222 -9.29 8.28 3.06
C ILE A 222 -10.36 7.72 4.00
N SER A 223 -11.52 8.38 4.08
CA SER A 223 -12.61 7.88 4.91
C SER A 223 -12.96 6.44 4.55
N ARG A 224 -12.90 5.54 5.55
CA ARG A 224 -13.29 4.14 5.41
C ARG A 224 -14.67 4.00 4.77
N GLN A 225 -15.62 4.86 5.17
CA GLN A 225 -16.99 4.86 4.65
C GLN A 225 -17.03 5.17 3.15
N GLN A 226 -16.23 6.13 2.69
CA GLN A 226 -16.14 6.47 1.28
C GLN A 226 -15.59 5.30 0.45
N VAL A 227 -14.56 4.62 0.94
CA VAL A 227 -14.02 3.45 0.23
C VAL A 227 -15.00 2.29 0.26
N LEU A 228 -15.60 1.99 1.41
CA LEU A 228 -16.61 0.94 1.53
C LEU A 228 -17.78 1.15 0.57
N LYS A 229 -18.28 2.39 0.47
CA LYS A 229 -19.33 2.79 -0.46
C LYS A 229 -18.95 2.50 -1.91
N VAL A 230 -17.73 2.83 -2.32
CA VAL A 230 -17.22 2.55 -3.67
C VAL A 230 -17.10 1.05 -3.92
N LEU A 231 -16.62 0.28 -2.94
CA LEU A 231 -16.50 -1.18 -3.04
C LEU A 231 -17.88 -1.85 -3.17
N LEU A 232 -18.86 -1.47 -2.36
CA LEU A 232 -20.22 -2.02 -2.43
C LEU A 232 -20.92 -1.63 -3.72
N HIS A 233 -20.70 -0.41 -4.20
CA HIS A 233 -21.21 0.03 -5.50
C HIS A 233 -20.64 -0.81 -6.66
N SER A 234 -19.37 -1.22 -6.60
CA SER A 234 -18.77 -2.07 -7.64
C SER A 234 -19.40 -3.46 -7.75
N GLU A 235 -20.04 -3.94 -6.68
CA GLU A 235 -20.76 -5.22 -6.64
C GLU A 235 -22.28 -5.05 -6.80
N GLY A 236 -22.77 -3.83 -7.09
CA GLY A 236 -24.20 -3.57 -7.26
C GLY A 236 -25.03 -3.59 -5.98
N LEU A 237 -24.38 -3.49 -4.81
CA LEU A 237 -25.02 -3.54 -3.49
C LEU A 237 -25.34 -2.15 -2.91
N PHE A 238 -25.15 -1.09 -3.70
CA PHE A 238 -25.27 0.28 -3.23
C PHE A 238 -26.70 0.64 -2.80
N GLU A 239 -27.71 0.22 -3.55
CA GLU A 239 -29.12 0.50 -3.22
C GLU A 239 -29.59 -0.20 -1.94
N GLN A 240 -28.92 -1.29 -1.57
CA GLN A 240 -29.21 -2.08 -0.38
C GLN A 240 -28.40 -1.63 0.84
N TRP A 241 -27.52 -0.64 0.68
CA TRP A 241 -26.60 -0.20 1.72
C TRP A 241 -27.12 1.05 2.44
N ASP A 242 -27.33 0.93 3.76
CA ASP A 242 -27.57 2.07 4.64
C ASP A 242 -26.23 2.62 5.14
N GLU A 243 -25.88 3.83 4.68
CA GLU A 243 -24.62 4.50 5.02
C GLU A 243 -24.58 4.99 6.48
N GLN A 244 -25.72 5.33 7.08
CA GLN A 244 -25.78 5.84 8.45
C GLN A 244 -25.63 4.71 9.47
N MET A 245 -26.29 3.57 9.21
CA MET A 245 -26.29 2.42 10.11
C MET A 245 -25.17 1.42 9.80
N GLU A 246 -24.49 1.57 8.65
CA GLU A 246 -23.55 0.58 8.10
C GLU A 246 -24.17 -0.84 8.00
N ILE A 247 -25.41 -0.90 7.50
CA ILE A 247 -26.19 -2.14 7.37
C ILE A 247 -26.48 -2.43 5.90
N LEU A 248 -26.29 -3.68 5.50
CA LEU A 248 -26.67 -4.20 4.20
C LEU A 248 -28.01 -4.94 4.28
N SER A 249 -29.01 -4.43 3.56
CA SER A 249 -30.32 -5.04 3.44
C SER A 249 -30.30 -6.26 2.52
N VAL A 250 -30.74 -7.42 3.01
CA VAL A 250 -30.68 -8.69 2.28
C VAL A 250 -32.02 -9.43 2.31
N VAL A 251 -32.31 -10.16 1.23
CA VAL A 251 -33.44 -11.08 1.14
C VAL A 251 -33.18 -12.31 2.01
N PHE A 252 -34.18 -12.76 2.77
CA PHE A 252 -34.03 -13.87 3.73
C PHE A 252 -33.53 -15.16 3.06
N GLU A 253 -34.07 -15.52 1.90
CA GLU A 253 -33.71 -16.75 1.18
C GLU A 253 -32.25 -16.78 0.72
N ASN A 254 -31.63 -15.60 0.56
CA ASN A 254 -30.24 -15.46 0.13
C ASN A 254 -29.25 -15.47 1.31
N THR A 255 -29.70 -15.80 2.51
CA THR A 255 -28.87 -15.86 3.73
C THR A 255 -28.64 -17.31 4.17
N THR A 256 -27.47 -17.56 4.74
CA THR A 256 -27.10 -18.81 5.41
C THR A 256 -27.50 -18.80 6.89
N GLU A 257 -27.59 -19.96 7.51
CA GLU A 257 -27.92 -20.10 8.95
C GLU A 257 -26.96 -19.29 9.86
N SER A 258 -25.66 -19.28 9.55
CA SER A 258 -24.68 -18.52 10.32
C SER A 258 -24.84 -17.00 10.17
N GLU A 259 -25.18 -16.53 8.96
CA GLU A 259 -25.51 -15.13 8.70
C GLU A 259 -26.78 -14.73 9.46
N ARG A 260 -27.80 -15.62 9.49
CA ARG A 260 -29.08 -15.37 10.17
C ARG A 260 -28.96 -15.23 11.69
N ILE A 261 -28.06 -16.00 12.30
CA ILE A 261 -27.79 -15.95 13.73
C ILE A 261 -26.98 -14.69 14.07
N ASN A 262 -25.87 -14.50 13.36
CA ASN A 262 -24.88 -13.48 13.70
C ASN A 262 -25.19 -12.09 13.16
N MET A 263 -26.20 -11.97 12.27
CA MET A 263 -26.55 -10.73 11.55
C MET A 263 -25.35 -10.12 10.83
N LYS A 264 -24.47 -10.97 10.30
CA LYS A 264 -23.23 -10.57 9.62
C LYS A 264 -22.99 -11.39 8.37
N ARG A 265 -22.55 -10.74 7.30
CA ARG A 265 -22.21 -11.33 6.00
C ARG A 265 -20.78 -10.99 5.59
N SER A 266 -20.17 -11.89 4.81
CA SER A 266 -18.97 -11.57 4.05
C SER A 266 -19.32 -11.23 2.60
N VAL A 267 -18.90 -10.06 2.11
CA VAL A 267 -19.11 -9.62 0.73
C VAL A 267 -17.82 -9.84 -0.06
N SER A 268 -17.91 -10.57 -1.17
CA SER A 268 -16.77 -10.78 -2.07
C SER A 268 -16.76 -9.69 -3.13
N VAL A 269 -15.69 -8.90 -3.18
CA VAL A 269 -15.49 -7.84 -4.18
C VAL A 269 -14.52 -8.37 -5.23
N LYS A 270 -15.00 -8.59 -6.46
CA LYS A 270 -14.23 -9.24 -7.53
C LYS A 270 -13.27 -8.28 -8.21
N ARG A 271 -13.66 -7.02 -8.35
CA ARG A 271 -12.87 -5.98 -9.03
C ARG A 271 -12.91 -4.66 -8.26
N PRO A 272 -12.27 -4.58 -7.08
CA PRO A 272 -12.20 -3.33 -6.35
C PRO A 272 -11.56 -2.24 -7.20
N PHE A 273 -12.22 -1.11 -7.33
CA PHE A 273 -11.74 0.04 -8.08
C PHE A 273 -11.86 1.29 -7.24
N VAL A 274 -10.76 2.02 -7.05
CA VAL A 274 -10.76 3.30 -6.35
C VAL A 274 -10.35 4.40 -7.33
N ARG A 275 -11.17 5.44 -7.44
CA ARG A 275 -10.94 6.55 -8.38
C ARG A 275 -9.53 7.14 -8.16
N LYS A 276 -8.83 7.45 -9.26
CA LYS A 276 -7.42 7.92 -9.30
C LYS A 276 -6.36 6.89 -8.92
N LEU A 277 -6.69 5.88 -8.12
CA LEU A 277 -5.74 4.84 -7.74
C LEU A 277 -5.79 3.64 -8.68
N GLY A 278 -6.94 3.34 -9.29
CA GLY A 278 -7.11 2.26 -10.25
C GLY A 278 -7.70 0.99 -9.62
N SER A 279 -7.45 -0.15 -10.27
CA SER A 279 -7.98 -1.46 -9.86
C SER A 279 -7.06 -2.17 -8.86
N PHE A 280 -7.66 -3.03 -8.06
CA PHE A 280 -7.00 -3.90 -7.08
C PHE A 280 -7.43 -5.36 -7.25
N ASP A 281 -6.74 -6.25 -6.54
CA ASP A 281 -7.04 -7.68 -6.50
C ASP A 281 -8.37 -7.95 -5.81
N ALA A 282 -9.01 -9.07 -6.17
CA ALA A 282 -10.24 -9.50 -5.52
C ALA A 282 -10.06 -9.66 -4.01
N MET A 283 -11.05 -9.22 -3.25
CA MET A 283 -11.00 -9.24 -1.78
C MET A 283 -12.33 -9.69 -1.17
N LYS A 284 -12.30 -9.99 0.13
CA LYS A 284 -13.51 -10.22 0.92
C LYS A 284 -13.60 -9.20 2.05
N LEU A 285 -14.73 -8.49 2.09
CA LEU A 285 -15.13 -7.69 3.24
C LEU A 285 -15.83 -8.65 4.20
N HIS A 286 -15.32 -8.78 5.42
CA HIS A 286 -15.97 -9.62 6.43
C HIS A 286 -16.83 -8.77 7.36
N ASN A 287 -17.64 -9.44 8.18
CA ASN A 287 -18.39 -8.82 9.27
C ASN A 287 -19.26 -7.61 8.87
N ILE A 288 -19.77 -7.58 7.64
CA ILE A 288 -20.73 -6.56 7.21
C ILE A 288 -22.06 -6.85 7.89
N SER A 289 -22.57 -5.90 8.67
CA SER A 289 -23.86 -6.02 9.32
C SER A 289 -24.96 -6.17 8.27
N ILE A 290 -25.89 -7.08 8.49
CA ILE A 290 -27.03 -7.31 7.59
C ILE A 290 -28.35 -7.12 8.32
N SER A 291 -29.38 -6.71 7.58
CA SER A 291 -30.77 -6.65 8.03
C SER A 291 -31.70 -7.10 6.91
N ALA A 292 -32.98 -7.27 7.21
CA ALA A 292 -33.98 -7.65 6.24
C ALA A 292 -34.19 -6.54 5.18
N LEU A 293 -34.38 -6.93 3.92
CA LEU A 293 -34.68 -5.99 2.83
C LEU A 293 -36.11 -5.46 2.89
N THR A 294 -37.06 -6.31 3.26
CA THR A 294 -38.49 -5.99 3.32
C THR A 294 -39.11 -6.43 4.64
N GLU A 295 -40.32 -5.96 4.94
CA GLU A 295 -41.07 -6.40 6.13
C GLU A 295 -41.35 -7.91 6.09
N LEU A 296 -41.63 -8.45 4.90
CA LEU A 296 -41.84 -9.88 4.70
C LEU A 296 -40.57 -10.68 5.02
N ASP A 297 -39.40 -10.21 4.57
CA ASP A 297 -38.11 -10.82 4.90
C ASP A 297 -37.85 -10.74 6.40
N ALA A 298 -38.17 -9.61 7.04
CA ALA A 298 -37.98 -9.40 8.47
C ALA A 298 -38.85 -10.38 9.28
N LYS A 299 -40.11 -10.57 8.88
CA LYS A 299 -41.03 -11.52 9.49
C LYS A 299 -40.51 -12.95 9.37
N LYS A 300 -40.20 -13.41 8.15
CA LYS A 300 -39.64 -14.76 7.92
C LYS A 300 -38.38 -15.02 8.74
N TRP A 301 -37.50 -14.02 8.81
CA TRP A 301 -36.26 -14.14 9.54
C TRP A 301 -36.47 -14.18 11.06
N ALA A 302 -37.40 -13.37 11.58
CA ALA A 302 -37.77 -13.39 12.98
C ALA A 302 -38.47 -14.71 13.37
N GLU A 303 -39.34 -15.26 12.51
CA GLU A 303 -39.97 -16.57 12.70
C GLU A 303 -38.91 -17.68 12.75
N TRP A 304 -37.99 -17.71 11.78
CA TRP A 304 -36.88 -18.66 11.76
C TRP A 304 -35.98 -18.55 13.01
N ARG A 305 -35.71 -17.33 13.49
CA ARG A 305 -34.93 -17.10 14.74
C ARG A 305 -35.69 -17.58 15.97
N LEU A 306 -37.00 -17.38 16.03
CA LEU A 306 -37.84 -17.85 17.12
C LEU A 306 -37.82 -19.37 17.18
N GLU A 307 -38.07 -20.03 16.05
CA GLU A 307 -37.97 -21.47 15.92
C GLU A 307 -36.61 -21.95 16.41
N LYS A 308 -35.50 -21.45 15.86
CA LYS A 308 -34.15 -21.90 16.26
C LYS A 308 -33.82 -21.73 17.75
N ASN A 309 -34.48 -20.82 18.47
CA ASN A 309 -34.28 -20.62 19.89
C ASN A 309 -35.05 -21.62 20.78
N ILE A 310 -36.05 -22.33 20.24
CA ILE A 310 -36.90 -23.28 20.98
C ILE A 310 -36.17 -24.63 21.13
N ASN A 311 -35.27 -24.72 22.11
CA ASN A 311 -34.46 -25.93 22.31
C ASN A 311 -34.93 -26.82 23.49
N MET A 312 -35.97 -26.42 24.21
CA MET A 312 -36.52 -27.16 25.35
C MET A 312 -37.96 -26.76 25.65
N TYR A 313 -38.65 -27.52 26.49
CA TYR A 313 -39.92 -27.08 27.08
C TYR A 313 -39.71 -25.79 27.88
N ALA A 314 -40.63 -24.84 27.73
CA ALA A 314 -40.52 -23.53 28.34
C ALA A 314 -41.88 -23.01 28.81
N THR A 315 -41.86 -22.30 29.93
CA THR A 315 -43.02 -21.56 30.43
C THR A 315 -43.40 -20.43 29.49
N ASN A 316 -44.64 -19.93 29.58
CA ASN A 316 -45.07 -18.74 28.83
C ASN A 316 -44.09 -17.56 28.99
N SER A 317 -43.59 -17.31 30.20
CA SER A 317 -42.62 -16.22 30.44
C SER A 317 -41.31 -16.42 29.65
N LYS A 318 -40.80 -17.65 29.60
CA LYS A 318 -39.56 -17.97 28.88
C LYS A 318 -39.76 -17.96 27.36
N TYR A 319 -40.94 -18.37 26.87
CA TYR A 319 -41.30 -18.23 25.46
C TYR A 319 -41.36 -16.77 25.02
N GLN A 320 -41.94 -15.87 25.83
CA GLN A 320 -41.93 -14.43 25.53
C GLN A 320 -40.50 -13.87 25.41
N VAL A 321 -39.57 -14.31 26.28
CA VAL A 321 -38.15 -13.92 26.16
C VAL A 321 -37.53 -14.38 24.83
N TRP A 322 -37.88 -15.58 24.34
CA TRP A 322 -37.42 -16.04 23.02
C TRP A 322 -38.00 -15.21 21.88
N ARG A 323 -39.29 -14.87 21.97
CA ARG A 323 -39.97 -14.01 21.01
C ARG A 323 -39.35 -12.62 20.94
N GLU A 324 -39.07 -12.01 22.08
CA GLU A 324 -38.38 -10.71 22.16
C GLU A 324 -36.97 -10.77 21.55
N LYS A 325 -36.18 -11.82 21.85
CA LYS A 325 -34.84 -12.02 21.26
C LYS A 325 -34.86 -12.26 19.76
N ALA A 326 -35.91 -12.89 19.24
CA ALA A 326 -36.09 -13.10 17.82
C ALA A 326 -36.44 -11.79 17.09
N LEU A 327 -37.25 -10.93 17.73
CA LEU A 327 -37.66 -9.62 17.21
C LEU A 327 -36.59 -8.53 17.36
N GLU A 328 -35.63 -8.68 18.28
CA GLU A 328 -34.68 -7.63 18.64
C GLU A 328 -33.98 -6.94 17.43
N PRO A 329 -33.50 -7.67 16.40
CA PRO A 329 -32.87 -7.05 15.24
C PRO A 329 -33.84 -6.32 14.30
N PHE A 330 -35.15 -6.55 14.45
CA PHE A 330 -36.18 -6.13 13.51
C PHE A 330 -37.17 -5.13 14.13
N LYS A 331 -36.85 -4.50 15.26
CA LYS A 331 -37.73 -3.52 15.96
C LYS A 331 -38.21 -2.35 15.10
N GLY A 332 -37.51 -2.05 14.00
CA GLY A 332 -37.92 -1.00 13.05
C GLY A 332 -39.04 -1.41 12.09
N TRP A 333 -39.42 -2.69 12.07
CA TRP A 333 -40.46 -3.24 11.20
C TRP A 333 -41.77 -3.45 11.96
N ASN A 334 -42.90 -3.33 11.28
CA ASN A 334 -44.21 -3.43 11.90
C ASN A 334 -44.85 -4.80 11.65
N PHE A 335 -44.42 -5.81 12.41
CA PHE A 335 -45.06 -7.13 12.38
C PHE A 335 -45.05 -7.78 13.77
N THR A 336 -45.89 -8.80 13.92
CA THR A 336 -45.94 -9.63 15.13
C THR A 336 -45.50 -11.05 14.80
N LEU A 337 -44.77 -11.65 15.75
CA LEU A 337 -44.51 -13.10 15.74
C LEU A 337 -45.70 -13.85 16.33
N PRO A 338 -45.94 -15.09 15.90
CA PRO A 338 -47.02 -15.90 16.47
C PRO A 338 -46.84 -16.05 17.98
N ASP A 339 -47.96 -16.13 18.70
CA ASP A 339 -47.92 -16.58 20.09
C ASP A 339 -47.71 -18.10 20.18
N ARG A 340 -47.54 -18.63 21.40
CA ARG A 340 -47.27 -20.06 21.60
C ARG A 340 -48.41 -20.93 21.06
N ALA A 341 -49.66 -20.50 21.21
CA ALA A 341 -50.83 -21.27 20.77
C ALA A 341 -50.95 -21.28 19.25
N GLU A 342 -50.74 -20.13 18.61
CA GLU A 342 -50.70 -19.98 17.15
C GLU A 342 -49.60 -20.86 16.54
N LEU A 343 -48.39 -20.83 17.11
CA LEU A 343 -47.27 -21.62 16.64
C LEU A 343 -47.49 -23.13 16.89
N ALA A 344 -48.04 -23.51 18.05
CA ALA A 344 -48.39 -24.91 18.34
C ALA A 344 -49.42 -25.45 17.33
N ASN A 345 -50.45 -24.66 17.02
CA ASN A 345 -51.48 -25.03 16.04
C ASN A 345 -50.90 -25.19 14.63
N GLN A 346 -49.94 -24.34 14.23
CA GLN A 346 -49.25 -24.49 12.95
C GLN A 346 -48.47 -25.81 12.86
N PHE A 347 -47.74 -26.19 13.90
CA PHE A 347 -47.02 -27.47 13.94
C PHE A 347 -47.93 -28.68 14.07
N TRP A 348 -49.13 -28.51 14.67
CA TRP A 348 -50.14 -29.58 14.73
C TRP A 348 -50.74 -29.89 13.37
N VAL A 349 -51.01 -28.87 12.55
CA VAL A 349 -51.68 -29.02 11.24
C VAL A 349 -50.75 -29.57 10.16
N ASP A 350 -49.45 -29.30 10.27
CA ASP A 350 -48.45 -29.75 9.30
C ASP A 350 -47.68 -30.97 9.83
N GLU A 351 -48.18 -32.18 9.54
CA GLU A 351 -47.60 -33.45 10.04
C GLU A 351 -46.12 -33.61 9.65
N ASP A 352 -45.69 -33.04 8.53
CA ASP A 352 -44.31 -33.09 8.05
C ASP A 352 -43.35 -32.23 8.91
N LEU A 353 -43.87 -31.31 9.73
CA LEU A 353 -43.10 -30.47 10.65
C LEU A 353 -42.97 -31.06 12.06
N GLN A 354 -43.60 -32.21 12.34
CA GLN A 354 -43.57 -32.83 13.66
C GLN A 354 -42.22 -33.52 13.92
N ASN A 355 -41.38 -32.89 14.74
CA ASN A 355 -40.08 -33.39 15.16
C ASN A 355 -39.89 -33.14 16.67
N GLN A 356 -38.82 -33.66 17.26
CA GLN A 356 -38.54 -33.49 18.69
C GLN A 356 -38.57 -32.02 19.14
N HIS A 357 -38.20 -31.11 18.25
CA HIS A 357 -38.10 -29.69 18.52
C HIS A 357 -39.47 -28.98 18.47
N THR A 358 -40.40 -29.40 17.61
CA THR A 358 -41.77 -28.86 17.59
C THR A 358 -42.63 -29.38 18.74
N TRP A 359 -42.34 -30.58 19.26
CA TRP A 359 -42.93 -31.11 20.51
C TRP A 359 -42.66 -30.23 21.73
N HIS A 360 -41.53 -29.51 21.78
CA HIS A 360 -41.25 -28.56 22.85
C HIS A 360 -42.29 -27.43 22.95
N VAL A 361 -42.91 -27.05 21.83
CA VAL A 361 -43.96 -26.02 21.76
C VAL A 361 -45.32 -26.64 22.02
N ILE A 362 -45.63 -27.75 21.35
CA ILE A 362 -46.92 -28.44 21.45
C ILE A 362 -47.18 -28.90 22.89
N ALA A 363 -46.28 -29.69 23.48
CA ALA A 363 -46.52 -30.23 24.81
C ALA A 363 -46.49 -29.14 25.89
N ALA A 364 -45.67 -28.10 25.73
CA ALA A 364 -45.66 -26.97 26.65
C ALA A 364 -46.98 -26.17 26.61
N HIS A 365 -47.63 -26.11 25.44
CA HIS A 365 -48.97 -25.55 25.30
C HIS A 365 -50.02 -26.45 25.97
N ASP A 366 -50.02 -27.76 25.68
CA ASP A 366 -50.97 -28.73 26.25
C ASP A 366 -50.88 -28.83 27.78
N TRP A 367 -49.67 -28.73 28.33
CA TRP A 367 -49.42 -28.73 29.77
C TRP A 367 -49.65 -27.36 30.43
N ASN A 368 -49.99 -26.34 29.64
CA ASN A 368 -50.23 -24.98 30.09
C ASN A 368 -49.07 -24.39 30.91
N LEU A 369 -47.82 -24.68 30.49
CA LEU A 369 -46.59 -24.27 31.17
C LEU A 369 -46.32 -22.76 31.14
#